data_AF-A0A8J7Z5P9-F1
#
_entry.id   AF-A0A8J7Z5P9-F1
#
_cell.length_a   1.000
_cell.length_b   1.000
_cell.length_c   1.000
_cell.angle_alpha   90.00
_cell.angle_beta   90.00
_cell.angle_gamma   90.00
#
_symmetry.space_group_name_H-M   'P 1'
#
loop_
_entity.id
_entity.type
_entity.pdbx_description
1 polymer ?
#
loop_
_entity_poly.entity_id
_entity_poly.type
_entity_poly.pdbx_seq_one_letter_code
_entity_poly.pdbx_strand_id
1 'polypeptide(L)' 'MEQFKPREAKPIIDEIDRVLAQHYGFTAEELDFIINYDIKYRMGRDNGGED' A
#
# COMPACT_ATOMS: atom_id res chain seq x y z
N MET A 1 -23.52 6.60 5.06
CA MET A 1 -22.62 5.64 4.39
C MET A 1 -21.21 6.06 4.72
N GLU A 2 -20.47 5.27 5.50
CA GLU A 2 -19.04 5.47 5.63
C GLU A 2 -18.39 5.03 4.31
N GLN A 3 -17.78 5.98 3.62
CA GLN A 3 -16.91 5.65 2.50
C GLN A 3 -15.57 5.26 3.09
N PHE A 4 -15.18 4.00 2.94
CA PHE A 4 -13.83 3.57 3.22
C PHE A 4 -12.89 4.35 2.28
N LYS A 5 -11.93 5.08 2.86
CA LYS A 5 -10.96 5.88 2.11
C LYS A 5 -9.59 5.18 2.17
N PRO A 6 -9.20 4.41 1.14
CA PRO A 6 -7.95 3.67 1.13
C PRO A 6 -6.72 4.56 1.38
N ARG A 7 -6.79 5.82 0.96
CA ARG A 7 -5.73 6.82 1.15
C ARG A 7 -5.44 7.13 2.62
N GLU A 8 -6.45 7.12 3.48
CA GLU A 8 -6.27 7.41 4.92
C GLU A 8 -5.57 6.25 5.64
N ALA A 9 -5.72 5.03 5.12
CA ALA A 9 -5.03 3.85 5.62
C ALA A 9 -3.58 3.72 5.09
N LYS A 10 -3.18 4.51 4.08
CA LYS A 10 -1.85 4.43 3.46
C LYS A 10 -0.70 4.52 4.47
N PRO A 11 -0.66 5.50 5.40
CA PRO A 11 0.46 5.60 6.34
C PRO A 11 0.60 4.35 7.23
N ILE A 12 -0.53 3.73 7.59
CA ILE A 12 -0.57 2.52 8.42
C ILE A 12 -0.05 1.32 7.62
N ILE A 13 -0.46 1.20 6.35
CA ILE A 13 0.00 0.14 5.45
C ILE A 13 1.51 0.27 5.18
N ASP A 14 1.98 1.49 4.88
CA ASP A 14 3.40 1.76 4.65
C ASP A 14 4.25 1.42 5.92
N GLU A 15 3.71 1.59 7.13
CA GLU A 15 4.37 1.20 8.39
C GLU A 15 4.42 -0.33 8.57
N ILE A 16 3.33 -1.03 8.26
CA ILE A 16 3.30 -2.51 8.28
C ILE A 16 4.36 -3.08 7.33
N ASP A 17 4.44 -2.57 6.10
CA ASP A 17 5.40 -3.06 5.11
C ASP A 17 6.85 -2.84 5.55
N ARG A 18 7.15 -1.71 6.22
CA ARG A 18 8.47 -1.44 6.82
C ARG A 18 8.81 -2.41 7.95
N VAL A 19 7.87 -2.69 8.84
CA VAL A 19 8.07 -3.64 9.93
C VAL A 19 8.30 -5.06 9.38
N LEU A 20 7.49 -5.47 8.39
CA LEU A 20 7.67 -6.76 7.70
C LEU A 20 9.04 -6.84 7.01
N ALA A 21 9.46 -5.78 6.31
CA ALA A 21 10.77 -5.74 5.67
C ALA A 21 11.91 -5.93 6.67
N GLN A 22 11.84 -5.30 7.85
CA GLN A 22 12.84 -5.51 8.91
C GLN A 22 12.82 -6.94 9.45
N HIS A 23 11.65 -7.54 9.64
CA HIS A 23 11.53 -8.90 10.17
C HIS A 23 11.98 -9.99 9.19
N TYR A 24 11.72 -9.80 7.90
CA TYR A 24 12.08 -10.76 6.86
C TYR A 24 13.43 -10.46 6.20
N GLY A 25 14.10 -9.36 6.57
CA GLY A 25 15.40 -8.98 6.04
C GLY A 25 15.36 -8.47 4.60
N PHE A 26 14.24 -7.87 4.18
CA PHE A 26 14.11 -7.30 2.85
C PHE A 26 15.05 -6.11 2.68
N THR A 27 15.59 -5.99 1.47
CA THR A 27 16.35 -4.83 1.03
C THR A 27 15.43 -3.63 0.80
N ALA A 28 16.01 -2.44 0.75
CA ALA A 28 15.26 -1.22 0.43
C ALA A 28 14.56 -1.31 -0.94
N GLU A 29 15.20 -1.98 -1.90
CA GLU A 29 14.67 -2.19 -3.26
C GLU A 29 13.44 -3.12 -3.27
N GLU A 30 13.45 -4.18 -2.46
CA GLU A 30 12.30 -5.09 -2.31
C GLU A 30 11.14 -4.42 -1.55
N LEU A 31 11.43 -3.60 -0.53
CA LEU A 31 10.42 -2.80 0.16
C LEU A 31 9.78 -1.78 -0.81
N ASP A 32 10.59 -1.10 -1.61
CA ASP A 32 10.08 -0.19 -2.64
C ASP A 32 9.22 -0.92 -3.67
N PHE A 33 9.56 -2.17 -4.03
CA PHE A 33 8.72 -2.99 -4.91
C PHE A 33 7.35 -3.30 -4.29
N ILE A 34 7.30 -3.64 -3.00
CA ILE A 34 6.05 -3.93 -2.26
C ILE A 34 5.18 -2.67 -2.18
N ILE A 35 5.76 -1.53 -1.82
CA ILE A 35 5.04 -0.24 -1.72
C ILE A 35 4.50 0.17 -3.10
N ASN A 36 5.30 0.05 -4.16
CA ASN A 36 4.88 0.37 -5.52
C ASN A 36 3.80 -0.57 -6.05
N TYR A 37 3.87 -1.86 -5.71
CA TYR A 37 2.81 -2.83 -6.01
C TYR A 37 1.51 -2.45 -5.29
N ASP A 38 1.58 -2.12 -4.01
CA ASP A 38 0.41 -1.74 -3.22
C ASP A 38 -0.29 -0.48 -3.77
N ILE A 39 0.48 0.53 -4.17
CA ILE A 39 -0.03 1.74 -4.84
C ILE A 39 -0.83 1.39 -6.10
N LYS A 40 -0.32 0.47 -6.92
CA LYS A 40 -0.92 0.10 -8.20
C LYS A 40 -2.27 -0.61 -8.04
N TYR A 41 -2.45 -1.38 -6.97
CA TYR A 41 -3.67 -2.16 -6.73
C TYR A 41 -4.63 -1.54 -5.71
N ARG A 42 -4.15 -0.81 -4.69
CA ARG A 42 -4.99 -0.17 -3.65
C ARG A 42 -5.32 1.29 -3.93
N MET A 43 -4.47 2.03 -4.64
CA MET A 43 -4.73 3.44 -5.02
C MET A 43 -5.09 3.62 -6.51
N GLY A 44 -4.83 2.60 -7.34
CA GLY A 44 -5.20 2.58 -8.76
C GLY A 44 -6.69 2.35 -9.07
N ARG A 45 -7.57 2.29 -8.06
CA ARG A 45 -9.02 2.16 -8.25
C ARG A 45 -9.84 3.29 -7.61
N ASP A 46 -9.18 4.41 -7.37
CA ASP A 46 -9.79 5.60 -6.77
C ASP A 46 -10.22 6.63 -7.84
N ASN A 47 -10.48 6.17 -9.07
CA ASN A 47 -11.00 6.95 -10.20
C ASN A 47 -12.23 6.26 -10.85
N GLY A 48 -13.21 5.93 -10.02
CA GLY A 48 -14.54 5.54 -10.48
C GLY A 48 -14.67 4.05 -10.80
N GLY A 49 -15.83 3.50 -10.45
CA GLY A 49 -16.34 2.32 -11.15
C GLY A 49 -16.63 2.65 -12.62
N GLU A 50 -17.02 1.60 -13.35
CA GLU A 50 -17.35 1.54 -14.78
C GLU A 50 -16.08 1.34 -15.64
N ASP A 51 -15.75 0.16 -16.20
CA ASP A 51 -16.53 -1.01 -16.64
C ASP A 51 -15.97 -2.36 -16.17
#